data_AF-A0AA36A7W5-F1
#
_entry.id   AF-A0AA36A7W5-F1
#
_cell.length_a   1.000
_cell.length_b   1.000
_cell.length_c   1.000
_cell.angle_alpha   90.00
_cell.angle_beta   90.00
_cell.angle_gamma   90.00
#
_symmetry.space_group_name_H-M   'P 1'
#
loop_
_entity.id
_entity.type
_entity.pdbx_description
1 polymer ?
#
loop_
_entity_poly.entity_id
_entity_poly.type
_entity_poly.pdbx_seq_one_letter_code
_entity_poly.pdbx_strand_id
1 'polypeptide(L)'
;MNRGLLVFSLLIATPVFAWQPQTGDIIFQMSLSSQSQAIQLATHSDYSHIGMIVIREKKPYVFEAIGPVVYTPLQKWIKHGKDGKYIVRRVDGGLSPQQQKKLAQTAKQYLGKPYDLAFSWSDERQYCSEVVWKVYDHALGMKMGKLQKLKDFDLSHPAVQAKMKERYGKNIPLNETVISPQALFDAPQLETVEKSWPLLWW
;
A
#
# COMPACT_ATOMS: atom_id res chain seq x y z
N MET A 1 42.89 -41.32 32.85
CA MET A 1 42.68 -39.98 32.25
C MET A 1 41.61 -40.09 31.17
N ASN A 2 40.84 -39.01 30.99
CA ASN A 2 39.81 -38.73 29.98
C ASN A 2 38.35 -38.99 30.38
N ARG A 3 37.79 -37.99 31.07
CA ARG A 3 36.35 -37.70 31.14
C ARG A 3 35.96 -36.91 29.89
N GLY A 4 35.24 -37.52 28.96
CA GLY A 4 34.65 -36.83 27.80
C GLY A 4 33.41 -36.05 28.23
N LEU A 5 33.46 -34.73 28.15
CA LEU A 5 32.33 -33.83 28.43
C LEU A 5 31.46 -33.73 27.16
N LEU A 6 30.25 -34.29 27.20
CA LEU A 6 29.24 -34.10 26.16
C LEU A 6 28.60 -32.72 26.34
N VAL A 7 28.91 -31.80 25.43
CA VAL A 7 28.27 -30.48 25.37
C VAL A 7 26.99 -30.61 24.56
N PHE A 8 25.84 -30.56 25.23
CA PHE A 8 24.54 -30.37 24.59
C PHE A 8 24.39 -28.89 24.23
N SER A 9 24.58 -28.55 22.95
CA SER A 9 24.23 -27.23 22.43
C SER A 9 22.70 -27.11 22.36
N LEU A 10 22.12 -26.35 23.29
CA LEU A 10 20.70 -26.02 23.29
C LEU A 10 20.43 -24.97 22.19
N LEU A 11 19.85 -25.41 21.08
CA LEU A 11 19.33 -24.52 20.04
C LEU A 11 18.11 -23.76 20.58
N ILE A 12 18.31 -22.52 21.00
CA ILE A 12 17.21 -21.61 21.34
C ILE A 12 16.61 -21.11 20.02
N ALA A 13 15.52 -21.74 19.59
CA ALA A 13 14.70 -21.22 18.50
C ALA A 13 13.99 -19.96 19.00
N THR A 14 14.47 -18.78 18.60
CA THR A 14 13.72 -17.54 18.80
C THR A 14 12.42 -17.66 18.01
N PRO A 15 11.24 -17.38 18.61
CA PRO A 15 10.00 -17.37 17.86
C PRO A 15 10.11 -16.28 16.80
N VAL A 16 10.17 -16.69 15.53
CA VAL A 16 9.87 -15.78 14.42
C VAL A 16 8.41 -15.41 14.61
N PHE A 17 8.14 -14.21 15.12
CA PHE A 17 6.79 -13.68 15.15
C PHE A 17 6.33 -13.53 13.70
N ALA A 18 5.62 -14.53 13.20
CA ALA A 18 4.96 -14.44 11.91
C ALA A 18 3.93 -13.31 12.01
N TRP A 19 4.03 -12.32 11.12
CA TRP A 19 3.05 -11.25 11.04
C TRP A 19 1.63 -11.83 10.95
N GLN A 20 0.76 -11.35 11.83
CA GLN A 20 -0.67 -11.63 11.77
C GLN A 20 -1.37 -10.46 11.07
N PRO A 21 -1.94 -10.67 9.87
CA PRO A 21 -2.68 -9.62 9.17
C PRO A 21 -3.89 -9.15 9.97
N GLN A 22 -4.09 -7.84 10.02
CA GLN A 22 -5.24 -7.21 10.67
C GLN A 22 -5.97 -6.30 9.69
N THR A 23 -7.29 -6.14 9.88
CA THR A 23 -8.03 -5.18 9.06
C THR A 23 -7.50 -3.77 9.33
N GLY A 24 -7.16 -3.06 8.25
CA GLY A 24 -6.53 -1.74 8.33
C GLY A 24 -5.04 -1.75 7.99
N ASP A 25 -4.34 -2.88 8.10
CA ASP A 25 -2.94 -2.94 7.65
C ASP A 25 -2.83 -2.43 6.21
N ILE A 26 -1.92 -1.49 5.96
CA ILE A 26 -1.68 -0.95 4.62
C ILE A 26 -0.49 -1.70 4.04
N ILE A 27 -0.68 -2.34 2.90
CA ILE A 27 0.36 -3.14 2.25
C ILE A 27 0.81 -2.46 0.95
N PHE A 28 2.12 -2.43 0.73
CA PHE A 28 2.78 -1.73 -0.37
C PHE A 28 3.61 -2.72 -1.18
N GLN A 29 3.64 -2.53 -2.50
CA GLN A 29 4.49 -3.30 -3.41
C GLN A 29 4.94 -2.45 -4.60
N MET A 30 5.87 -3.02 -5.38
CA MET A 30 6.17 -2.55 -6.72
C MET A 30 5.27 -3.25 -7.73
N SER A 31 4.40 -2.51 -8.40
CA SER A 31 3.55 -2.99 -9.48
C SER A 31 4.37 -3.37 -10.71
N LEU A 32 3.88 -4.35 -11.49
CA LEU A 32 4.39 -4.69 -12.82
C LEU A 32 3.62 -3.98 -13.95
N SER A 33 2.71 -3.06 -13.63
CA SER A 33 1.95 -2.28 -14.64
C SER A 33 2.86 -1.30 -15.40
N SER A 34 2.43 -0.92 -16.61
CA SER A 34 3.18 0.00 -17.48
C SER A 34 3.37 1.42 -16.92
N GLN A 35 2.58 1.80 -15.91
CA GLN A 35 2.69 3.09 -15.22
C GLN A 35 3.58 3.04 -13.97
N SER A 36 3.96 1.84 -13.51
CA SER A 36 4.74 1.63 -12.28
C SER A 36 6.01 2.47 -12.26
N GLN A 37 6.79 2.43 -13.35
CA GLN A 37 8.04 3.18 -13.44
C GLN A 37 7.81 4.70 -13.35
N ALA A 38 6.79 5.23 -14.04
CA ALA A 38 6.49 6.66 -13.99
C ALA A 38 6.04 7.10 -12.59
N ILE A 39 5.28 6.26 -11.86
CA ILE A 39 4.90 6.54 -10.47
C ILE A 39 6.13 6.59 -9.57
N GLN A 40 7.02 5.59 -9.66
CA GLN A 40 8.25 5.54 -8.86
C GLN A 40 9.12 6.77 -9.09
N LEU A 41 9.33 7.14 -10.35
CA LEU A 41 10.11 8.31 -10.73
C LEU A 41 9.47 9.63 -10.28
N ALA A 42 8.15 9.78 -10.40
CA ALA A 42 7.48 11.01 -10.01
C ALA A 42 7.37 11.21 -8.49
N THR A 43 7.38 10.10 -7.74
CA THR A 43 7.17 10.11 -6.27
C THR A 43 8.44 9.81 -5.48
N HIS A 44 9.58 9.59 -6.17
CA HIS A 44 10.87 9.19 -5.58
C HIS A 44 10.71 8.00 -4.61
N SER A 45 10.00 6.97 -5.05
CA SER A 45 9.59 5.85 -4.22
C SER A 45 9.68 4.53 -4.97
N ASP A 46 9.96 3.44 -4.26
CA ASP A 46 9.83 2.07 -4.79
C ASP A 46 8.37 1.61 -4.88
N TYR A 47 7.47 2.27 -4.14
CA TYR A 47 6.07 1.86 -4.01
C TYR A 47 5.22 2.46 -5.12
N SER A 48 4.65 1.59 -5.95
CA SER A 48 3.79 2.00 -7.06
C SER A 48 2.38 1.41 -7.00
N HIS A 49 2.13 0.52 -6.04
CA HIS A 49 0.78 0.03 -5.75
C HIS A 49 0.60 -0.30 -4.27
N ILE A 50 -0.60 -0.07 -3.78
CA ILE A 50 -0.97 -0.29 -2.39
C ILE A 50 -2.38 -0.86 -2.27
N GLY A 51 -2.68 -1.41 -1.10
CA GLY A 51 -4.03 -1.73 -0.68
C GLY A 51 -4.16 -1.78 0.84
N MET A 52 -5.37 -2.04 1.32
CA MET A 52 -5.66 -2.20 2.75
C MET A 52 -6.08 -3.63 3.03
N ILE A 53 -5.52 -4.27 4.05
CA ILE A 53 -5.95 -5.58 4.50
C ILE A 53 -7.37 -5.49 5.07
N VAL A 54 -8.20 -6.45 4.70
CA VAL A 54 -9.52 -6.69 5.28
C VAL A 54 -9.64 -8.18 5.58
N ILE A 55 -9.87 -8.52 6.85
CA ILE A 55 -10.13 -9.90 7.26
C ILE A 55 -11.60 -10.24 6.96
N ARG A 56 -11.82 -11.18 6.05
CA ARG A 56 -13.14 -11.68 5.65
C ARG A 56 -13.21 -13.17 5.94
N GLU A 57 -14.20 -13.61 6.72
CA GLU A 57 -14.36 -15.03 7.08
C GLU A 57 -13.05 -15.65 7.61
N LYS A 58 -12.34 -14.93 8.49
CA LYS A 58 -11.04 -15.30 9.06
C LYS A 58 -9.89 -15.43 8.05
N LYS A 59 -10.06 -14.96 6.81
CA LYS A 59 -9.03 -14.97 5.75
C LYS A 59 -8.62 -13.55 5.37
N PRO A 60 -7.33 -13.28 5.13
CA PRO A 60 -6.86 -11.96 4.73
C PRO A 60 -7.07 -11.71 3.23
N TYR A 61 -7.69 -10.59 2.92
CA TYR A 61 -7.79 -10.03 1.58
C TYR A 61 -7.16 -8.64 1.55
N VAL A 62 -6.64 -8.24 0.40
CA VAL A 62 -6.27 -6.86 0.11
C VAL A 62 -7.43 -6.20 -0.62
N PHE A 63 -7.96 -5.14 -0.03
CA PHE A 63 -8.85 -4.19 -0.68
C PHE A 63 -8.00 -3.22 -1.49
N GLU A 64 -8.23 -3.17 -2.81
CA GLU A 64 -7.38 -2.42 -3.74
C GLU A 64 -8.19 -1.86 -4.92
N ALA A 65 -7.71 -0.77 -5.52
CA ALA A 65 -8.20 -0.24 -6.78
C ALA A 65 -7.30 -0.66 -7.93
N ILE A 66 -7.76 -1.60 -8.76
CA ILE A 66 -7.05 -2.08 -9.96
C ILE A 66 -7.90 -2.00 -11.24
N GLY A 67 -9.13 -1.48 -11.14
CA GLY A 67 -10.08 -1.44 -12.25
C GLY A 67 -10.81 -2.77 -12.43
N PRO A 68 -11.76 -3.12 -11.53
CA PRO A 68 -12.39 -2.24 -10.54
C PRO A 68 -11.73 -2.27 -9.15
N VAL A 69 -12.33 -1.56 -8.18
CA VAL A 69 -12.04 -1.74 -6.74
C VAL A 69 -12.57 -3.09 -6.28
N VAL A 70 -11.69 -3.93 -5.72
CA VAL A 70 -11.98 -5.35 -5.41
C VAL A 70 -11.30 -5.81 -4.11
N TYR A 71 -11.65 -7.02 -3.68
CA TYR A 71 -10.89 -7.78 -2.69
C TYR A 71 -10.08 -8.88 -3.39
N THR A 72 -8.75 -8.83 -3.26
CA THR A 72 -7.84 -9.86 -3.77
C THR A 72 -7.29 -10.69 -2.61
N PRO A 73 -7.28 -12.04 -2.67
CA PRO A 73 -6.65 -12.85 -1.63
C PRO A 73 -5.19 -12.42 -1.41
N LEU A 74 -4.75 -12.26 -0.16
CA LEU A 74 -3.44 -11.70 0.18
C LEU A 74 -2.28 -12.37 -0.58
N GLN A 75 -2.26 -13.71 -0.63
CA GLN A 75 -1.21 -14.46 -1.33
C GLN A 75 -1.21 -14.24 -2.84
N LYS A 76 -2.38 -13.98 -3.44
CA LYS A 76 -2.49 -13.62 -4.86
C LYS A 76 -1.96 -12.21 -5.09
N TRP A 77 -2.31 -11.27 -4.22
CA TRP A 77 -1.85 -9.88 -4.29
C TRP A 77 -0.32 -9.77 -4.20
N ILE A 78 0.30 -10.49 -3.25
CA ILE A 78 1.75 -10.52 -3.09
C ILE A 78 2.43 -11.01 -4.38
N LYS A 79 1.91 -12.08 -4.99
CA LYS A 79 2.45 -12.65 -6.25
C LYS A 79 2.36 -11.71 -7.46
N HIS A 80 1.47 -10.72 -7.45
CA HIS A 80 1.39 -9.73 -8.52
C HIS A 80 2.48 -8.65 -8.42
N GLY A 81 3.07 -8.47 -7.25
CA GLY A 81 4.18 -7.54 -7.03
C GLY A 81 5.49 -8.08 -7.57
N LYS A 82 6.38 -7.19 -7.98
CA LYS A 82 7.72 -7.56 -8.45
C LYS A 82 8.45 -8.38 -7.39
N ASP A 83 8.91 -9.58 -7.78
CA ASP A 83 9.61 -10.56 -6.95
C ASP A 83 8.84 -10.99 -5.68
N GLY A 84 7.52 -10.75 -5.60
CA GLY A 84 6.75 -11.00 -4.39
C GLY A 84 7.14 -10.11 -3.20
N LYS A 85 7.84 -8.99 -3.45
CA LYS A 85 8.28 -8.07 -2.39
C LYS A 85 7.14 -7.21 -1.89
N TYR A 86 7.06 -7.05 -0.58
CA TYR A 86 6.06 -6.19 0.05
C TYR A 86 6.54 -5.66 1.40
N ILE A 87 5.88 -4.60 1.86
CA ILE A 87 6.01 -4.05 3.22
C ILE A 87 4.63 -3.72 3.75
N VAL A 88 4.42 -3.89 5.04
CA VAL A 88 3.13 -3.64 5.71
C VAL A 88 3.31 -2.59 6.79
N ARG A 89 2.42 -1.60 6.76
CA ARG A 89 2.32 -0.53 7.74
C ARG A 89 1.02 -0.68 8.53
N ARG A 90 1.05 -0.44 9.83
CA ARG A 90 -0.10 -0.51 10.73
C ARG A 90 -0.15 0.75 11.59
N VAL A 91 -1.34 1.19 11.97
CA VAL A 91 -1.50 2.28 12.95
C VAL A 91 -0.82 1.87 14.26
N ASP A 92 0.06 2.73 14.79
CA ASP A 92 0.77 2.50 16.05
C ASP A 92 -0.20 2.21 17.20
N GLY A 93 0.12 1.21 18.02
CA GLY A 93 -0.77 0.67 19.05
C GLY A 93 -1.93 -0.19 18.53
N GLY A 94 -2.09 -0.31 17.21
CA GLY A 94 -3.14 -1.08 16.56
C GLY A 94 -4.51 -0.41 16.54
N LEU A 95 -5.45 -1.04 15.84
CA LEU A 95 -6.84 -0.59 15.77
C LEU A 95 -7.74 -1.47 16.64
N SER A 96 -8.64 -0.84 17.39
CA SER A 96 -9.68 -1.55 18.11
C SER A 96 -10.59 -2.35 17.16
N PRO A 97 -11.25 -3.43 17.64
CA PRO A 97 -12.19 -4.20 16.82
C PRO A 97 -13.30 -3.33 16.19
N GLN A 98 -13.74 -2.28 16.89
CA GLN A 98 -14.74 -1.34 16.37
C GLN A 98 -14.20 -0.50 15.21
N GLN A 99 -12.96 0.01 15.31
CA GLN A 99 -12.32 0.76 14.23
C GLN A 99 -12.08 -0.13 13.00
N GLN A 100 -11.61 -1.36 13.21
CA GLN A 100 -11.45 -2.36 12.15
C GLN A 100 -12.78 -2.64 11.44
N LYS A 101 -13.88 -2.79 12.19
CA LYS A 101 -15.22 -2.99 11.63
C LYS A 101 -15.67 -1.78 10.79
N LYS A 102 -15.43 -0.54 11.27
CA LYS A 102 -15.75 0.68 10.52
C LYS A 102 -14.99 0.75 9.20
N LEU A 103 -13.68 0.50 9.20
CA LEU A 103 -12.87 0.45 7.97
C LEU A 103 -13.42 -0.57 6.98
N ALA A 104 -13.70 -1.80 7.43
CA ALA A 104 -14.26 -2.84 6.56
C ALA A 104 -15.64 -2.48 6.00
N GLN A 105 -16.48 -1.77 6.77
CA GLN A 105 -17.79 -1.30 6.31
C GLN A 105 -17.66 -0.18 5.28
N THR A 106 -16.82 0.82 5.53
CA THR A 106 -16.57 1.93 4.61
C THR A 106 -15.94 1.44 3.30
N ALA A 107 -14.98 0.52 3.36
CA ALA A 107 -14.35 -0.07 2.16
C ALA A 107 -15.37 -0.68 1.19
N LYS A 108 -16.46 -1.29 1.70
CA LYS A 108 -17.51 -1.88 0.85
C LYS A 108 -18.19 -0.86 -0.07
N GLN A 109 -18.27 0.40 0.34
CA GLN A 109 -18.93 1.46 -0.42
C GLN A 109 -18.19 1.83 -1.71
N TYR A 110 -16.91 1.48 -1.80
CA TYR A 110 -16.07 1.76 -2.96
C TYR A 110 -15.97 0.58 -3.93
N LEU A 111 -16.43 -0.62 -3.55
CA LEU A 111 -16.35 -1.81 -4.39
C LEU A 111 -17.02 -1.58 -5.74
N GLY A 112 -16.39 -2.08 -6.81
CA GLY A 112 -16.90 -1.95 -8.17
C GLY A 112 -16.57 -0.62 -8.86
N LYS A 113 -16.06 0.39 -8.15
CA LYS A 113 -15.64 1.65 -8.79
C LYS A 113 -14.55 1.40 -9.84
N PRO A 114 -14.58 2.06 -11.01
CA PRO A 114 -13.56 1.89 -12.04
C PRO A 114 -12.20 2.42 -11.60
N TYR A 115 -11.13 2.02 -12.29
CA TYR A 115 -9.81 2.59 -12.05
C TYR A 115 -9.76 4.04 -12.52
N ASP A 116 -9.19 4.93 -11.71
CA ASP A 116 -8.98 6.31 -12.10
C ASP A 116 -7.64 6.52 -12.81
N LEU A 117 -7.70 6.50 -14.14
CA LEU A 117 -6.56 6.89 -14.97
C LEU A 117 -6.31 8.39 -14.92
N ALA A 118 -7.22 9.25 -14.45
CA ALA A 118 -6.99 10.69 -14.40
C ALA A 118 -6.43 11.18 -13.06
N PHE A 119 -6.23 10.29 -12.08
CA PHE A 119 -5.82 10.62 -10.71
C PHE A 119 -6.60 11.82 -10.14
N SER A 120 -7.91 11.88 -10.41
CA SER A 120 -8.81 12.92 -9.94
C SER A 120 -9.19 12.65 -8.49
N TRP A 121 -9.47 13.72 -7.73
CA TRP A 121 -9.91 13.58 -6.34
C TRP A 121 -11.42 13.34 -6.18
N SER A 122 -12.19 13.25 -7.28
CA SER A 122 -13.61 12.90 -7.24
C SER A 122 -13.88 11.47 -6.76
N ASP A 123 -15.12 11.12 -6.42
CA ASP A 123 -15.48 9.75 -6.00
C ASP A 123 -15.93 8.85 -7.16
N GLU A 124 -15.94 9.31 -8.41
CA GLU A 124 -16.49 8.56 -9.54
C GLU A 124 -15.68 7.31 -9.89
N ARG A 125 -14.36 7.44 -9.79
CA ARG A 125 -13.35 6.39 -10.05
C ARG A 125 -12.34 6.42 -8.92
N GLN A 126 -11.52 5.38 -8.80
CA GLN A 126 -10.56 5.28 -7.71
C GLN A 126 -9.19 4.82 -8.21
N TYR A 127 -8.13 5.43 -7.69
CA TYR A 127 -6.78 4.87 -7.79
C TYR A 127 -6.29 4.33 -6.44
N CYS A 128 -5.18 3.59 -6.45
CA CYS A 128 -4.80 2.71 -5.35
C CYS A 128 -4.60 3.40 -4.01
N SER A 129 -3.84 4.51 -3.98
CA SER A 129 -3.60 5.26 -2.75
C SER A 129 -4.79 6.10 -2.32
N GLU A 130 -5.55 6.64 -3.26
CA GLU A 130 -6.78 7.41 -2.98
C GLU A 130 -7.80 6.59 -2.19
N VAL A 131 -8.13 5.38 -2.65
CA VAL A 131 -9.20 4.60 -2.03
C VAL A 131 -8.84 4.20 -0.59
N VAL A 132 -7.55 3.92 -0.33
CA VAL A 132 -7.08 3.63 1.03
C VAL A 132 -7.17 4.89 1.90
N TRP A 133 -6.72 6.03 1.38
CA TRP A 133 -6.80 7.31 2.09
C TRP A 133 -8.25 7.68 2.45
N LYS A 134 -9.16 7.64 1.47
CA LYS A 134 -10.57 7.99 1.66
C LYS A 134 -11.29 7.04 2.60
N VAL A 135 -10.97 5.74 2.57
CA VAL A 135 -11.55 4.78 3.53
C VAL A 135 -11.13 5.12 4.96
N TYR A 136 -9.85 5.45 5.19
CA TYR A 136 -9.36 5.86 6.51
C TYR A 136 -9.99 7.17 6.99
N ASP A 137 -10.05 8.18 6.13
CA ASP A 137 -10.66 9.47 6.45
C ASP A 137 -12.16 9.33 6.75
N HIS A 138 -12.92 8.67 5.88
CA HIS A 138 -14.38 8.57 6.07
C HIS A 138 -14.78 7.62 7.21
N ALA A 139 -13.98 6.57 7.49
CA ALA A 139 -14.31 5.62 8.56
C ALA A 139 -13.91 6.15 9.95
N LEU A 140 -12.74 6.78 10.04
CA LEU A 140 -12.06 7.06 11.31
C LEU A 140 -11.68 8.54 11.50
N GLY A 141 -11.85 9.39 10.49
CA GLY A 141 -11.36 10.78 10.51
C GLY A 141 -9.83 10.88 10.44
N MET A 142 -9.15 9.82 10.00
CA MET A 142 -7.69 9.73 9.99
C MET A 142 -7.14 10.12 8.62
N LYS A 143 -6.46 11.27 8.57
CA LYS A 143 -5.74 11.72 7.37
C LYS A 143 -4.38 11.05 7.30
N MET A 144 -4.32 9.92 6.59
CA MET A 144 -3.13 9.10 6.47
C MET A 144 -2.21 9.64 5.38
N GLY A 145 -1.18 10.41 5.75
CA GLY A 145 -0.24 10.99 4.79
C GLY A 145 -0.68 12.35 4.25
N LYS A 146 0.29 13.05 3.64
CA LYS A 146 0.12 14.43 3.17
C LYS A 146 -0.46 14.45 1.75
N LEU A 147 -1.59 15.13 1.57
CA LEU A 147 -2.10 15.46 0.23
C LEU A 147 -1.20 16.50 -0.45
N GLN A 148 -0.96 16.30 -1.74
CA GLN A 148 -0.10 17.15 -2.57
C GLN A 148 -0.85 17.59 -3.83
N LYS A 149 -0.32 18.58 -4.54
CA LYS A 149 -0.78 18.89 -5.90
C LYS A 149 -0.01 18.08 -6.92
N LEU A 150 -0.63 17.76 -8.05
CA LEU A 150 0.04 17.02 -9.13
C LEU A 150 1.36 17.68 -9.58
N LYS A 151 1.41 19.02 -9.59
CA LYS A 151 2.63 19.79 -9.88
C LYS A 151 3.74 19.69 -8.85
N ASP A 152 3.44 19.19 -7.65
CA ASP A 152 4.43 19.08 -6.57
C ASP A 152 5.27 17.78 -6.70
N PHE A 153 4.89 16.87 -7.61
CA PHE A 153 5.66 15.67 -7.94
C PHE A 153 6.76 15.96 -8.98
N ASP A 154 7.74 15.07 -9.08
CA ASP A 154 8.79 15.17 -10.09
C ASP A 154 8.27 14.76 -11.47
N LEU A 155 7.79 15.75 -12.21
CA LEU A 155 7.30 15.52 -13.57
C LEU A 155 8.43 15.56 -14.61
N SER A 156 9.69 15.82 -14.25
CA SER A 156 10.75 16.17 -15.21
C SER A 156 11.19 15.00 -16.10
N HIS A 157 11.11 13.77 -15.59
CA HIS A 157 11.65 12.60 -16.29
C HIS A 157 10.87 12.30 -17.60
N PRO A 158 11.53 11.98 -18.72
CA PRO A 158 10.87 11.73 -20.01
C PRO A 158 9.77 10.64 -19.95
N ALA A 159 10.00 9.56 -19.21
CA ALA A 159 9.00 8.51 -19.00
C ALA A 159 7.75 9.02 -18.27
N VAL A 160 7.90 9.95 -17.32
CA VAL A 160 6.78 10.59 -16.61
C VAL A 160 6.03 11.50 -17.58
N GLN A 161 6.73 12.37 -18.32
CA GLN A 161 6.13 13.24 -19.32
C GLN A 161 5.36 12.47 -20.41
N ALA A 162 5.92 11.35 -20.88
CA ALA A 162 5.26 10.47 -21.85
C ALA A 162 3.93 9.93 -21.30
N LYS A 163 3.92 9.43 -20.05
CA LYS A 163 2.71 8.95 -19.39
C LYS A 163 1.70 10.06 -19.10
N MET A 164 2.16 11.26 -18.74
CA MET A 164 1.31 12.43 -18.57
C MET A 164 0.62 12.82 -19.88
N LYS A 165 1.36 12.82 -21.00
CA LYS A 165 0.81 13.11 -22.33
C LYS A 165 -0.16 12.02 -22.81
N GLU A 166 0.16 10.75 -22.61
CA GLU A 166 -0.72 9.61 -22.93
C GLU A 166 -2.07 9.74 -22.22
N ARG A 167 -2.04 10.22 -20.97
CA ARG A 167 -3.19 10.27 -20.06
C ARG A 167 -4.03 11.53 -20.18
N TYR A 168 -3.39 12.69 -20.26
CA TYR A 168 -4.04 14.00 -20.19
C TYR A 168 -3.96 14.79 -21.51
N GLY A 169 -3.19 14.30 -22.48
CA GLY A 169 -2.89 15.05 -23.70
C GLY A 169 -2.23 16.39 -23.36
N LYS A 170 -2.89 17.49 -23.73
CA LYS A 170 -2.41 18.86 -23.45
C LYS A 170 -2.92 19.43 -22.13
N ASN A 171 -3.95 18.82 -21.54
CA ASN A 171 -4.69 19.39 -20.40
C ASN A 171 -4.30 18.70 -19.10
N ILE A 172 -3.05 18.89 -18.67
CA ILE A 172 -2.54 18.31 -17.43
C ILE A 172 -3.13 19.06 -16.22
N PRO A 173 -3.84 18.39 -15.30
CA PRO A 173 -4.49 19.04 -14.18
C PRO A 173 -3.49 19.29 -13.03
N LEU A 174 -2.55 20.22 -13.24
CA LEU A 174 -1.43 20.50 -12.32
C LEU A 174 -1.85 20.85 -10.87
N ASN A 175 -3.07 21.35 -10.67
CA ASN A 175 -3.62 21.69 -9.36
C ASN A 175 -4.54 20.61 -8.76
N GLU A 176 -4.66 19.44 -9.42
CA GLU A 176 -5.38 18.28 -8.88
C GLU A 176 -4.78 17.85 -7.55
N THR A 177 -5.64 17.51 -6.60
CA THR A 177 -5.21 16.98 -5.31
C THR A 177 -4.91 15.49 -5.46
N VAL A 178 -3.73 15.07 -5.00
CA VAL A 178 -3.25 13.69 -5.17
C VAL A 178 -2.61 13.21 -3.87
N ILE A 179 -2.88 11.96 -3.50
CA ILE A 179 -2.10 11.19 -2.51
C ILE A 179 -1.27 10.12 -3.21
N SER A 180 0.05 10.05 -2.94
CA SER A 180 0.91 8.99 -3.47
C SER A 180 0.99 7.79 -2.51
N PRO A 181 1.40 6.59 -3.00
CA PRO A 181 1.80 5.49 -2.15
C PRO A 181 2.81 5.89 -1.08
N GLN A 182 3.85 6.63 -1.47
CA GLN A 182 4.90 7.09 -0.56
C GLN A 182 4.36 8.01 0.54
N ALA A 183 3.51 8.97 0.20
CA ALA A 183 2.93 9.88 1.18
C ALA A 183 2.08 9.15 2.24
N LEU A 184 1.38 8.08 1.85
CA LEU A 184 0.67 7.20 2.78
C LEU A 184 1.63 6.37 3.64
N PHE A 185 2.71 5.84 3.05
CA PHE A 185 3.72 5.07 3.76
C PHE A 185 4.36 5.89 4.90
N ASP A 186 4.64 7.16 4.63
CA ASP A 186 5.27 8.13 5.53
C ASP A 186 4.30 8.75 6.56
N ALA A 187 3.04 8.31 6.59
CA ALA A 187 2.08 8.80 7.57
C ALA A 187 2.61 8.56 8.99
N PRO A 188 2.70 9.60 9.86
CA PRO A 188 3.35 9.50 11.16
C PRO A 188 2.61 8.59 12.15
N GLN A 189 1.35 8.27 11.86
CA GLN A 189 0.55 7.34 12.66
C GLN A 189 0.93 5.88 12.44
N LEU A 190 1.81 5.58 11.46
CA LEU A 190 2.10 4.22 11.03
C LEU A 190 3.45 3.70 11.52
N GLU A 191 3.47 2.44 11.91
CA GLU A 191 4.67 1.63 12.15
C GLU A 191 4.76 0.48 11.14
N THR A 192 5.96 -0.07 10.93
CA THR A 192 6.16 -1.23 10.05
C THR A 192 5.99 -2.51 10.85
N VAL A 193 5.06 -3.38 10.43
CA VAL A 193 4.75 -4.64 11.14
C VAL A 193 5.15 -5.90 10.36
N GLU A 194 5.50 -5.76 9.09
CA GLU A 194 6.02 -6.84 8.25
C GLU A 194 6.83 -6.25 7.09
N LYS A 195 7.89 -6.95 6.69
CA LYS A 195 8.74 -6.55 5.57
C LYS A 195 9.34 -7.79 4.91
N SER A 196 8.86 -8.09 3.71
CA SER A 196 9.50 -9.02 2.78
C SER A 196 10.11 -8.20 1.63
N TRP A 197 11.14 -7.43 1.97
CA TRP A 197 11.88 -6.58 1.04
C TRP A 197 13.35 -6.61 1.43
N PRO A 198 14.24 -7.27 0.65
CA PRO A 198 15.63 -7.43 1.05
C PRO A 198 16.29 -6.06 1.26
N LEU A 199 17.08 -5.96 2.33
CA LEU A 199 17.92 -4.82 2.67
C LEU A 199 19.14 -4.79 1.73
N LEU A 200 18.94 -4.53 0.44
CA LEU A 200 20.05 -4.27 -0.47
C LEU A 200 19.65 -3.08 -1.35
N TRP A 201 20.02 -1.91 -0.85
CA TRP A 201 20.09 -0.68 -1.64
C TRP A 201 21.36 -0.77 -2.50
N TRP A 202 21.25 -0.42 -3.78
CA TRP A 202 22.38 -0.01 -4.61
C TRP A 202 22.08 1.41 -5.07
#